data_AF-A0A286CKB5-F1
#
_entry.id   AF-A0A286CKB5-F1
#
_cell.length_a   1.000
_cell.length_b   1.000
_cell.length_c   1.000
_cell.angle_alpha   90.00
_cell.angle_beta   90.00
_cell.angle_gamma   90.00
#
_symmetry.space_group_name_H-M   'P 1'
#
loop_
_entity.id
_entity.type
_entity.pdbx_description
1 polymer ?
#
loop_
_entity_poly.entity_id
_entity_poly.type
_entity_poly.pdbx_seq_one_letter_code
_entity_poly.pdbx_strand_id
1 'polypeptide(L)'
;MLADLKTGDGRRRVFELLRTARPVLLDLRGDTALAATAESWADRVDLVEARSTADHWPVWPDDETPAPAALLIRPDGHVAWTAHAGTTPDPAALRTALTDWFGPATAD
;
A
#
# COMPACT_ATOMS: atom_id res chain seq x y z
N MET A 1 -0.24 -16.23 -0.75
CA MET A 1 -1.07 -16.12 0.48
C MET A 1 -0.82 -14.75 1.06
N LEU A 2 -1.42 -13.70 0.49
CA LEU A 2 -1.11 -12.33 0.91
C LEU A 2 -1.67 -12.10 2.32
N ALA A 3 -0.83 -11.58 3.20
CA ALA A 3 -0.96 -11.59 4.65
C ALA A 3 -2.30 -11.08 5.20
N ASP A 4 -2.61 -11.51 6.43
CA ASP A 4 -3.70 -10.97 7.22
C ASP A 4 -3.35 -9.57 7.74
N LEU A 5 -4.31 -8.66 7.63
CA LEU A 5 -4.24 -7.27 8.04
C LEU A 5 -5.28 -7.01 9.12
N LYS A 6 -4.97 -6.07 10.02
CA LYS A 6 -5.94 -5.46 10.92
C LYS A 6 -6.21 -4.03 10.47
N THR A 7 -7.42 -3.75 10.02
CA THR A 7 -7.90 -2.39 9.72
C THR A 7 -8.80 -1.91 10.87
N GLY A 8 -9.27 -0.66 10.81
CA GLY A 8 -10.25 -0.12 11.76
C GLY A 8 -11.55 -0.94 11.83
N ASP A 9 -11.95 -1.52 10.70
CA ASP A 9 -13.19 -2.31 10.57
C ASP A 9 -13.01 -3.81 10.90
N GLY A 10 -11.81 -4.23 11.31
CA GLY A 10 -11.51 -5.61 11.71
C GLY A 10 -10.43 -6.27 10.87
N ARG A 11 -10.41 -7.62 10.86
CA ARG A 11 -9.42 -8.36 10.06
C ARG A 11 -9.82 -8.40 8.59
N ARG A 12 -8.85 -8.17 7.72
CA ARG A 12 -8.99 -8.20 6.26
C ARG A 12 -7.77 -8.89 5.67
N ARG A 13 -7.89 -9.45 4.47
CA ARG A 13 -6.72 -9.87 3.68
C ARG A 13 -6.43 -8.86 2.58
N VAL A 14 -5.16 -8.74 2.18
CA VAL A 14 -4.74 -7.78 1.13
C VAL A 14 -5.61 -7.90 -0.14
N PHE A 15 -5.86 -9.13 -0.61
CA PHE A 15 -6.65 -9.34 -1.83
C PHE A 15 -8.11 -8.87 -1.70
N GLU A 16 -8.63 -8.77 -0.48
CA GLU A 16 -9.98 -8.29 -0.23
C GLU A 16 -10.10 -6.78 -0.42
N LEU A 17 -8.98 -6.04 -0.34
CA LEU A 17 -8.91 -4.61 -0.66
C LEU A 17 -9.00 -4.36 -2.16
N LEU A 18 -8.54 -5.31 -2.98
CA LEU A 18 -8.49 -5.20 -4.45
C LEU A 18 -9.81 -5.59 -5.15
N ARG A 19 -10.83 -6.01 -4.40
CA ARG A 19 -12.11 -6.49 -4.98
C ARG A 19 -12.87 -5.43 -5.79
N THR A 20 -12.64 -4.15 -5.52
CA THR A 20 -13.24 -3.03 -6.25
C THR A 20 -12.52 -2.73 -7.56
N ALA A 21 -11.45 -3.47 -7.88
CA ALA A 21 -10.53 -3.19 -9.00
C ALA A 21 -9.97 -1.76 -8.98
N ARG A 22 -9.87 -1.16 -7.78
CA ARG A 22 -9.17 0.11 -7.56
C ARG A 22 -7.75 -0.15 -7.07
N PRO A 23 -6.76 0.67 -7.48
CA PRO A 23 -5.44 0.67 -6.86
C PRO A 23 -5.53 1.01 -5.37
N VAL A 24 -4.63 0.44 -4.58
CA VAL A 24 -4.60 0.62 -3.12
C VAL A 24 -3.21 1.06 -2.70
N LEU A 25 -3.14 2.17 -1.96
CA LEU A 25 -1.99 2.51 -1.12
C LEU A 25 -2.25 1.94 0.28
N LEU A 26 -1.59 0.84 0.61
CA LEU A 26 -1.67 0.20 1.92
C LEU A 26 -0.57 0.75 2.83
N ASP A 27 -0.95 1.47 3.87
CA ASP A 27 -0.05 1.99 4.88
C ASP A 27 -0.13 1.14 6.16
N LEU A 28 0.98 0.48 6.50
CA LEU A 28 1.07 -0.42 7.65
C LEU A 28 1.64 0.27 8.90
N ARG A 29 2.03 1.55 8.80
CA ARG A 29 2.64 2.32 9.88
C ARG A 29 1.85 3.58 10.25
N GLY A 30 0.95 4.05 9.39
CA GLY A 30 0.15 5.26 9.60
C GLY A 30 1.03 6.52 9.43
N ASP A 31 1.78 6.56 8.35
CA ASP A 31 2.67 7.67 7.99
C ASP A 31 1.87 8.77 7.28
N THR A 32 1.73 9.91 7.96
CA THR A 32 0.98 11.05 7.46
C THR A 32 1.57 11.66 6.18
N ALA A 33 2.86 11.47 5.90
CA ALA A 33 3.48 11.95 4.68
C ALA A 33 3.00 11.15 3.45
N LEU A 34 2.69 9.86 3.63
CA LEU A 34 2.13 9.03 2.56
C LEU A 34 0.70 9.45 2.24
N ALA A 35 -0.12 9.69 3.26
CA ALA A 35 -1.48 10.19 3.11
C ALA A 35 -1.50 11.53 2.36
N ALA A 36 -0.69 12.50 2.79
CA ALA A 36 -0.58 13.81 2.14
C ALA A 36 -0.07 13.72 0.69
N THR A 37 0.79 12.75 0.38
CA THR A 37 1.30 12.55 -0.99
C THR A 37 0.24 11.96 -1.91
N ALA A 38 -0.60 11.07 -1.40
CA ALA A 38 -1.62 10.37 -2.18
C ALA A 38 -2.93 11.17 -2.33
N GLU A 39 -3.11 12.25 -1.57
CA GLU A 39 -4.33 13.07 -1.56
C GLU A 39 -4.75 13.52 -2.97
N SER A 40 -3.81 13.95 -3.81
CA SER A 40 -4.09 14.37 -5.20
C SER A 40 -4.50 13.23 -6.15
N TRP A 41 -4.50 11.98 -5.67
CA TRP A 41 -4.97 10.79 -6.39
C TRP A 41 -6.16 10.10 -5.68
N ALA A 42 -6.72 10.70 -4.63
CA ALA A 42 -7.78 10.07 -3.83
C ALA A 42 -9.08 9.77 -4.63
N ASP A 43 -9.27 10.44 -5.78
CA ASP A 43 -10.34 10.12 -6.73
C ASP A 43 -10.24 8.69 -7.28
N ARG A 44 -9.01 8.17 -7.41
CA ARG A 44 -8.72 6.91 -8.11
C ARG A 44 -7.91 5.89 -7.32
N VAL A 45 -7.16 6.29 -6.29
CA VAL A 45 -6.36 5.39 -5.42
C VAL A 45 -6.96 5.38 -4.02
N ASP A 46 -7.20 4.18 -3.48
CA ASP A 46 -7.71 4.02 -2.12
C ASP A 46 -6.54 3.96 -1.12
N LEU A 47 -6.50 4.90 -0.18
CA LEU A 47 -5.61 4.81 0.97
C LEU A 47 -6.24 3.91 2.04
N VAL A 48 -5.53 2.85 2.41
CA VAL A 48 -5.94 1.94 3.48
C VAL A 48 -4.87 1.92 4.56
N GLU A 49 -5.22 2.45 5.73
CA GLU A 49 -4.42 2.28 6.93
C GLU A 49 -4.72 0.92 7.58
N ALA A 50 -3.67 0.16 7.85
CA ALA A 50 -3.78 -1.11 8.53
C ALA A 50 -2.56 -1.37 9.43
N ARG A 51 -2.59 -2.51 10.10
CA ARG A 51 -1.44 -3.12 10.77
C ARG A 51 -1.28 -4.53 10.26
N SER A 52 -0.03 -4.91 9.99
CA SER A 52 0.29 -6.31 9.75
C SER A 52 0.09 -7.11 11.04
N THR A 53 -0.49 -8.31 10.95
CA THR A 53 -0.58 -9.21 12.11
C THR A 53 0.68 -10.06 12.31
N ALA A 54 1.60 -10.04 11.34
CA ALA A 54 2.87 -10.76 11.37
C ALA A 54 4.04 -9.82 11.04
N ASP A 55 5.20 -10.05 11.64
CA ASP A 55 6.41 -9.27 11.34
C ASP A 55 7.05 -9.63 10.00
N HIS A 56 6.74 -10.82 9.49
CA HIS A 56 7.22 -11.33 8.21
C HIS A 56 6.04 -11.82 7.37
N TRP A 57 6.13 -11.60 6.06
CA TRP A 57 5.14 -11.97 5.07
C TRP A 57 5.67 -13.09 4.18
N PRO A 58 4.86 -14.12 3.89
CA PRO A 58 5.28 -15.20 2.98
C PRO A 58 5.37 -14.67 1.55
N VAL A 59 6.47 -14.96 0.87
CA VAL A 59 6.72 -14.55 -0.54
C VAL A 59 6.64 -15.76 -1.47
N TRP A 60 7.26 -16.87 -1.08
CA TRP A 60 7.22 -18.17 -1.73
C TRP A 60 7.02 -19.26 -0.67
N PRO A 61 6.65 -20.50 -1.03
CA PRO A 61 6.67 -21.62 -0.08
C PRO A 61 8.06 -21.69 0.55
N ASP A 62 8.11 -21.63 1.88
CA ASP A 62 9.33 -21.64 2.70
C ASP A 62 10.19 -20.36 2.69
N ASP A 63 9.75 -19.28 2.03
CA ASP A 63 10.44 -17.98 2.04
C ASP A 63 9.55 -16.86 2.60
N GLU A 64 10.16 -16.01 3.44
CA GLU A 64 9.50 -14.85 4.02
C GLU A 64 10.35 -13.57 3.87
N THR A 65 9.67 -12.43 3.89
CA THR A 65 10.29 -11.10 3.90
C THR A 65 9.73 -10.28 5.05
N PRO A 66 10.48 -9.34 5.67
CA PRO A 66 9.92 -8.42 6.65
C PRO A 66 8.68 -7.71 6.09
N ALA A 67 7.64 -7.60 6.91
CA ALA A 67 6.42 -6.90 6.56
C ALA A 67 6.76 -5.43 6.18
N PRO A 68 6.40 -4.98 4.97
CA PRO A 68 6.75 -3.64 4.51
C PRO A 68 6.13 -2.57 5.39
N ALA A 69 6.65 -1.35 5.31
CA ALA A 69 6.05 -0.19 5.96
C ALA A 69 4.82 0.29 5.17
N ALA A 70 4.88 0.25 3.85
CA ALA A 70 3.76 0.59 2.97
C ALA A 70 3.92 -0.05 1.59
N LEU A 71 2.80 -0.21 0.87
CA LEU A 71 2.74 -0.79 -0.47
C LEU A 71 1.77 0.01 -1.35
N LEU A 72 2.17 0.29 -2.59
CA LEU A 72 1.26 0.73 -3.65
C LEU A 72 0.94 -0.47 -4.52
N ILE A 73 -0.32 -0.87 -4.57
CA ILE A 73 -0.79 -2.09 -5.24
C ILE A 73 -1.73 -1.70 -6.37
N ARG A 74 -1.45 -2.19 -7.58
CA ARG A 74 -2.28 -2.01 -8.76
C ARG A 74 -3.57 -2.84 -8.68
N PRO A 75 -4.60 -2.52 -9.49
CA PRO A 75 -5.83 -3.31 -9.56
C PRO A 75 -5.63 -4.79 -9.89
N ASP A 76 -4.57 -5.13 -10.61
CA ASP A 76 -4.19 -6.50 -10.96
C ASP A 76 -3.39 -7.23 -9.85
N GLY A 77 -3.16 -6.57 -8.72
CA GLY A 77 -2.44 -7.13 -7.58
C GLY A 77 -0.92 -7.00 -7.64
N HIS A 78 -0.34 -6.40 -8.69
CA HIS A 78 1.09 -6.12 -8.73
C HIS A 78 1.46 -4.94 -7.83
N VAL A 79 2.57 -5.09 -7.10
CA VAL A 79 3.16 -3.98 -6.31
C VAL A 79 3.89 -3.03 -7.26
N ALA A 80 3.44 -1.78 -7.31
CA ALA A 80 4.02 -0.70 -8.10
C ALA A 80 5.11 0.07 -7.35
N TRP A 81 5.04 0.09 -6.01
CA TRP A 81 6.00 0.74 -5.12
C TRP A 81 5.91 0.14 -3.72
N THR A 82 7.01 0.18 -2.96
CA THR A 82 7.08 -0.31 -1.57
C THR A 82 8.01 0.55 -0.72
N ALA A 83 7.65 0.72 0.56
CA ALA A 83 8.56 1.19 1.60
C ALA A 83 8.98 0.00 2.48
N HIS A 84 10.28 -0.18 2.68
CA HIS A 84 10.82 -1.30 3.44
C HIS A 84 10.62 -1.11 4.94
N ALA A 85 10.51 -2.22 5.68
CA ALA A 85 10.48 -2.22 7.13
C ALA A 85 11.69 -1.45 7.71
N GLY A 86 11.44 -0.58 8.69
CA GLY A 86 12.50 0.18 9.37
C GLY A 86 13.11 1.33 8.56
N THR A 87 12.56 1.64 7.39
CA THR A 87 12.98 2.82 6.59
C THR A 87 11.91 3.91 6.66
N THR A 88 12.35 5.17 6.60
CA THR A 88 11.43 6.28 6.37
C THR A 88 10.96 6.21 4.92
N PRO A 89 9.65 6.18 4.64
CA PRO A 89 9.14 6.20 3.28
C PRO A 89 9.62 7.44 2.51
N ASP A 90 9.86 7.29 1.21
CA ASP A 90 10.22 8.40 0.31
C ASP A 90 8.97 8.92 -0.42
N PRO A 91 8.45 10.10 -0.05
CA PRO A 91 7.27 10.68 -0.70
C PRO A 91 7.49 11.04 -2.17
N ALA A 92 8.73 11.37 -2.57
CA ALA A 92 9.02 11.70 -3.96
C ALA A 92 8.94 10.44 -4.83
N ALA A 93 9.51 9.32 -4.36
CA ALA A 93 9.40 8.04 -5.04
C ALA A 93 7.94 7.55 -5.15
N LEU A 94 7.14 7.72 -4.08
CA LEU A 94 5.71 7.42 -4.13
C LEU A 94 4.99 8.29 -5.18
N ARG A 95 5.24 9.60 -5.19
CA ARG A 95 4.63 10.53 -6.17
C ARG A 95 4.97 10.15 -7.61
N THR A 96 6.22 9.78 -7.88
CA THR A 96 6.63 9.27 -9.20
C THR A 96 5.85 8.01 -9.56
N ALA A 97 5.76 7.02 -8.66
CA ALA A 97 5.01 5.80 -8.92
C ALA A 97 3.51 6.06 -9.15
N LEU A 98 2.89 6.93 -8.36
CA LEU A 98 1.49 7.34 -8.57
C LEU A 98 1.29 7.98 -9.94
N THR A 99 2.23 8.82 -10.36
CA THR A 99 2.19 9.48 -11.67
C THR A 99 2.34 8.49 -12.82
N ASP A 100 3.32 7.60 -12.74
CA ASP A 100 3.65 6.63 -13.78
C ASP A 100 2.50 5.63 -14.00
N TRP A 101 1.85 5.19 -12.92
CA TRP A 101 0.83 4.14 -12.98
C TRP A 101 -0.61 4.66 -13.08
N PHE A 102 -0.91 5.83 -12.50
CA PHE A 102 -2.27 6.35 -12.37
C PHE A 102 -2.45 7.74 -12.97
N GLY A 103 -1.46 8.23 -13.71
CA GLY A 103 -1.48 9.53 -14.37
C GLY A 103 -1.18 10.69 -13.41
N PRO A 104 -1.14 11.93 -13.92
CA PRO A 104 -0.78 13.10 -13.14
C PRO A 104 -1.73 13.32 -11.96
N ALA A 105 -1.21 14.00 -10.94
CA ALA A 105 -1.97 14.52 -9.82
C ALA A 105 -3.18 15.32 -10.32
N THR A 106 -4.34 15.09 -9.71
CA THR A 106 -5.47 15.99 -9.90
C THR A 106 -5.11 17.34 -9.30
N ALA A 107 -5.23 18.40 -10.08
CA ALA A 107 -5.10 19.76 -9.55
C ALA A 107 -6.29 20.02 -8.61
N ASP A 108 -6.02 20.68 -7.48
CA ASP A 108 -7.08 21.28 -6.64
C ASP A 108 -7.92 22.27 -7.44
#